data_AF-A0A1F9XKJ9-F1
#
_entry.id   AF-A0A1F9XKJ9-F1
#
_cell.length_a   1.000
_cell.length_b   1.000
_cell.length_c   1.000
_cell.angle_alpha   90.00
_cell.angle_beta   90.00
_cell.angle_gamma   90.00
#
_symmetry.space_group_name_H-M   'P 1'
#
loop_
_entity.id
_entity.type
_entity.pdbx_description
1 polymer ?
#
loop_
_entity_poly.entity_id
_entity_poly.type
_entity_poly.pdbx_seq_one_letter_code
_entity_poly.pdbx_strand_id
1 'polypeptide(L)'
;MGYFDIAQICLNGHLINSRMKEAQQHNKNYCDICGKATINKCQKCDKEIHGYHHGGGNEFSYSLDKVPSCCYNCGKPYPWTEAKIKATEEYIDLLENLSVEEKNSLKKGIDDILAETPRTKLAIATIKKHAIKLGQTGKDIFVDLASEAIKKLLLGL
;
A
#
# COMPACT_ATOMS: atom_id res chain seq x y z
N MET A 1 13.66 2.42 -26.06
CA MET A 1 12.90 2.97 -24.93
C MET A 1 12.31 1.80 -24.18
N GLY A 2 12.46 1.73 -22.86
CA GLY A 2 11.76 0.73 -22.06
C GLY A 2 10.24 0.89 -22.09
N TYR A 3 9.52 -0.14 -21.68
CA TYR A 3 8.06 -0.14 -21.55
C TYR A 3 7.59 -1.02 -20.39
N PHE A 4 6.35 -0.81 -19.93
CA PHE A 4 5.74 -1.64 -18.89
C PHE A 4 4.75 -2.63 -19.49
N ASP A 5 4.81 -3.89 -19.06
CA ASP A 5 3.67 -4.80 -19.14
C ASP A 5 2.61 -4.41 -18.07
N ILE A 6 1.48 -5.10 -18.04
CA ILE A 6 0.39 -4.88 -17.11
C ILE A 6 0.50 -5.85 -15.92
N ALA A 7 0.32 -5.32 -14.71
CA ALA A 7 0.13 -6.14 -13.52
C ALA A 7 -1.33 -6.57 -13.36
N GLN A 8 -1.54 -7.82 -12.95
CA GLN A 8 -2.79 -8.33 -12.42
C GLN A 8 -2.64 -8.51 -10.89
N ILE A 9 -3.48 -7.81 -10.12
CA ILE A 9 -3.41 -7.74 -8.66
C ILE A 9 -4.82 -7.96 -8.10
N CYS A 10 -4.96 -8.71 -7.02
CA CYS A 10 -6.28 -8.92 -6.40
C CYS A 10 -6.77 -7.69 -5.64
N LEU A 11 -8.08 -7.59 -5.37
CA LEU A 11 -8.65 -6.47 -4.62
C LEU A 11 -8.08 -6.31 -3.20
N ASN A 12 -7.44 -7.35 -2.65
CA ASN A 12 -6.72 -7.30 -1.38
C ASN A 12 -5.20 -7.01 -1.51
N GLY A 13 -4.68 -6.87 -2.74
CA GLY A 13 -3.30 -6.44 -2.98
C GLY A 13 -2.27 -7.55 -3.17
N HIS A 14 -2.68 -8.81 -3.36
CA HIS A 14 -1.77 -9.88 -3.76
C HIS A 14 -1.46 -9.77 -5.25
N LEU A 15 -0.17 -9.67 -5.60
CA LEU A 15 0.30 -9.71 -6.99
C LEU A 15 0.09 -11.11 -7.56
N ILE A 16 -0.64 -11.21 -8.67
CA ILE A 16 -0.95 -12.47 -9.35
C ILE A 16 -0.01 -12.69 -10.53
N ASN A 17 0.15 -11.66 -11.35
CA ASN A 17 1.03 -11.69 -12.50
C ASN A 17 1.56 -10.28 -12.77
N SER A 18 2.87 -10.07 -12.84
CA SER A 18 3.46 -8.79 -13.25
C SER A 18 3.56 -8.66 -14.77
N ARG A 19 3.31 -9.73 -15.54
CA ARG A 19 3.45 -9.81 -16.99
C ARG A 19 2.16 -10.31 -17.65
N MET A 20 1.05 -9.60 -17.43
CA MET A 20 -0.28 -10.08 -17.85
C MET A 20 -0.37 -10.31 -19.37
N LYS A 21 0.29 -9.47 -20.19
CA LYS A 21 0.26 -9.61 -21.66
C LYS A 21 1.20 -10.70 -22.15
N GLU A 22 2.43 -10.78 -21.61
CA GLU A 22 3.43 -11.74 -22.06
C GLU A 22 3.22 -13.16 -21.51
N ALA A 23 2.77 -13.27 -20.25
CA ALA A 23 2.68 -14.54 -19.53
C ALA A 23 1.23 -14.89 -19.19
N GLN A 24 0.36 -14.92 -20.21
CA GLN A 24 -1.08 -15.07 -20.05
C GLN A 24 -1.50 -16.35 -19.31
N GLN A 25 -0.69 -17.41 -19.38
CA GLN A 25 -0.92 -18.66 -18.66
C GLN A 25 -0.90 -18.52 -17.13
N HIS A 26 -0.36 -17.41 -16.60
CA HIS A 26 -0.35 -17.11 -15.17
C HIS A 26 -1.51 -16.20 -14.75
N ASN A 27 -2.33 -15.72 -15.68
CA ASN A 27 -3.48 -14.89 -15.35
C ASN A 27 -4.54 -15.69 -14.60
N LYS A 28 -5.06 -15.11 -13.53
CA LYS A 28 -6.14 -15.70 -12.71
C LYS A 28 -7.23 -14.67 -12.49
N ASN A 29 -8.49 -15.04 -12.70
CA ASN A 29 -9.64 -14.15 -12.44
C ASN A 29 -9.83 -13.87 -10.94
N TYR A 30 -9.39 -14.81 -10.10
CA TYR A 30 -9.47 -14.74 -8.64
C TYR A 30 -8.12 -15.11 -8.03
N CYS A 31 -7.83 -14.49 -6.89
CA CYS A 31 -6.65 -14.79 -6.09
C CYS A 31 -6.76 -16.17 -5.45
N ASP A 32 -5.72 -16.98 -5.59
CA ASP A 32 -5.55 -18.28 -4.96
C ASP A 32 -5.25 -18.20 -3.45
N ILE A 33 -4.78 -17.05 -2.97
CA ILE A 33 -4.52 -16.82 -1.53
C ILE A 33 -5.80 -16.42 -0.78
N CYS A 34 -6.61 -15.51 -1.34
CA CYS A 34 -7.71 -14.86 -0.61
C CYS A 34 -9.07 -14.88 -1.31
N GLY A 35 -9.18 -15.48 -2.50
CA GLY A 35 -10.43 -15.61 -3.25
C GLY A 35 -10.99 -14.32 -3.85
N LYS A 36 -10.36 -13.16 -3.64
CA LYS A 36 -10.83 -11.89 -4.23
C LYS A 36 -10.54 -11.81 -5.72
N ALA A 37 -11.45 -11.15 -6.45
CA ALA A 37 -11.29 -10.84 -7.87
C ALA A 37 -9.99 -10.08 -8.14
N THR A 38 -9.47 -10.24 -9.35
CA THR A 38 -8.25 -9.56 -9.81
C THR A 38 -8.59 -8.38 -10.72
N ILE A 39 -7.77 -7.34 -10.63
CA ILE A 39 -7.85 -6.13 -11.43
C ILE A 39 -6.50 -5.87 -12.09
N ASN A 40 -6.56 -5.20 -13.23
CA ASN A 40 -5.39 -4.82 -14.02
C ASN A 40 -5.42 -3.33 -14.43
N LYS A 41 -6.45 -2.61 -13.97
CA LYS A 41 -6.70 -1.19 -14.24
C LYS A 41 -7.12 -0.48 -12.95
N CYS A 42 -6.79 0.80 -12.87
CA CYS A 42 -7.27 1.69 -11.83
C CYS A 42 -8.80 1.83 -11.91
N GLN A 43 -9.50 1.56 -10.81
CA GLN A 43 -10.96 1.64 -10.73
C GLN A 43 -11.51 3.08 -10.74
N LYS A 44 -10.64 4.09 -10.82
CA LYS A 44 -11.02 5.51 -10.81
C LYS A 44 -10.74 6.22 -12.14
N CYS A 45 -9.82 5.71 -12.96
CA CYS A 45 -9.42 6.35 -14.23
C CYS A 45 -9.12 5.36 -15.37
N ASP A 46 -9.36 4.07 -15.15
CA ASP A 46 -9.22 2.97 -16.13
C ASP A 46 -7.83 2.76 -16.75
N LYS A 47 -6.79 3.46 -16.27
CA LYS A 47 -5.41 3.22 -16.70
C LYS A 47 -4.89 1.88 -16.19
N GLU A 48 -4.17 1.18 -17.06
CA GLU A 48 -3.49 -0.09 -16.77
C GLU A 48 -2.51 0.07 -15.60
N ILE A 49 -2.45 -0.92 -14.73
CA ILE A 49 -1.50 -0.94 -13.62
C ILE A 49 -0.15 -1.41 -14.15
N HIS A 50 0.90 -0.60 -13.96
CA HIS A 50 2.24 -0.99 -14.40
C HIS A 50 2.71 -2.26 -13.69
N GLY A 51 3.13 -3.23 -14.49
CA GLY A 51 3.75 -4.48 -14.06
C GLY A 51 5.24 -4.49 -14.31
N TYR A 52 5.72 -5.55 -14.94
CA TYR A 52 7.12 -5.75 -15.26
C TYR A 52 7.62 -4.66 -16.21
N HIS A 53 8.77 -4.09 -15.89
CA HIS A 53 9.45 -3.13 -16.76
C HIS A 53 10.41 -3.86 -17.68
N HIS A 54 10.21 -3.72 -18.98
CA HIS A 54 11.14 -4.12 -20.02
C HIS A 54 12.09 -2.96 -20.29
N GLY A 55 13.35 -3.09 -19.88
CA GLY A 55 14.39 -2.11 -20.19
C GLY A 55 14.68 -2.06 -21.69
N GLY A 56 14.94 -0.87 -22.22
CA GLY A 56 15.43 -0.68 -23.58
C GLY A 56 16.88 -0.21 -23.62
N GLY A 57 17.68 -0.72 -24.56
CA GLY A 57 19.09 -0.32 -24.70
C GLY A 57 19.91 -0.72 -23.47
N ASN A 58 20.42 0.27 -22.73
CA ASN A 58 21.22 0.06 -21.51
C ASN A 58 20.39 0.06 -20.21
N GLU A 59 19.05 0.19 -20.30
CA GLU A 59 18.17 0.13 -19.13
C GLU A 59 17.96 -1.30 -18.65
N PHE A 60 17.93 -1.50 -17.33
CA PHE A 60 17.63 -2.80 -16.74
C PHE A 60 16.13 -3.09 -16.74
N SER A 61 15.77 -4.33 -17.03
CA SER A 61 14.43 -4.85 -16.81
C SER A 61 14.25 -5.26 -15.35
N TYR A 62 13.07 -5.01 -14.77
CA TYR A 62 12.79 -5.33 -13.37
C TYR A 62 11.33 -5.73 -13.16
N SER A 63 11.11 -6.58 -12.16
CA SER A 63 9.77 -7.01 -11.78
C SER A 63 9.12 -6.01 -10.83
N LEU A 64 7.79 -6.12 -10.73
CA LEU A 64 7.04 -5.40 -9.71
C LEU A 64 7.25 -6.10 -8.36
N ASP A 65 8.25 -5.65 -7.60
CA ASP A 65 8.57 -6.24 -6.30
C ASP A 65 7.53 -5.88 -5.22
N LYS A 66 6.89 -4.71 -5.36
CA LYS A 66 5.86 -4.22 -4.44
C LYS A 66 4.67 -3.66 -5.22
N VAL A 67 3.47 -4.04 -4.80
CA VAL A 67 2.24 -3.48 -5.38
C VAL A 67 2.14 -1.97 -5.10
N PRO A 68 1.79 -1.14 -6.10
CA PRO A 68 1.72 0.30 -5.90
C PRO A 68 0.57 0.68 -4.96
N SER A 69 0.76 1.66 -4.08
CA SER A 69 -0.31 2.11 -3.19
C SER A 69 -1.33 3.00 -3.91
N CYS A 70 -0.87 3.82 -4.84
CA CYS A 70 -1.69 4.79 -5.57
C CYS A 70 -1.48 4.69 -7.08
N CYS A 71 -2.50 5.12 -7.84
CA CYS A 71 -2.42 5.14 -9.29
C CYS A 71 -1.43 6.22 -9.76
N TYR A 72 -0.49 5.84 -10.64
CA TYR A 72 0.47 6.79 -11.23
C TYR A 72 -0.20 7.87 -12.08
N ASN A 73 -1.39 7.60 -12.63
CA ASN A 73 -2.08 8.51 -13.54
C ASN A 73 -3.00 9.51 -12.82
N CYS A 74 -3.81 9.05 -11.85
CA CYS A 74 -4.79 9.92 -11.17
C CYS A 74 -4.47 10.18 -9.69
N GLY A 75 -3.44 9.56 -9.13
CA GLY A 75 -3.03 9.74 -7.73
C GLY A 75 -3.95 9.10 -6.69
N LYS A 76 -5.12 8.55 -7.08
CA LYS A 76 -6.05 7.92 -6.13
C LYS A 76 -5.51 6.57 -5.62
N PRO A 77 -5.78 6.22 -4.35
CA PRO A 77 -5.40 4.94 -3.79
C PRO A 77 -6.09 3.78 -4.54
N TYR A 78 -5.39 2.65 -4.65
CA TYR A 78 -5.98 1.41 -5.13
C TYR A 78 -6.86 0.75 -4.03
N PRO A 79 -7.76 -0.19 -4.39
CA PRO A 79 -8.67 -0.81 -3.43
C PRO A 79 -7.98 -1.45 -2.21
N TRP A 80 -6.81 -2.06 -2.40
CA TRP A 80 -6.05 -2.66 -1.30
C TRP A 80 -5.47 -1.61 -0.34
N THR A 81 -5.16 -0.41 -0.84
CA THR A 81 -4.71 0.72 -0.02
C THR A 81 -5.88 1.30 0.77
N GLU A 82 -7.03 1.52 0.13
CA GLU A 82 -8.27 1.96 0.79
C GLU A 82 -8.68 0.97 1.90
N ALA A 83 -8.60 -0.34 1.63
CA ALA A 83 -8.90 -1.38 2.61
C ALA A 83 -7.93 -1.37 3.80
N LYS A 84 -6.63 -1.17 3.56
CA LYS A 84 -5.63 -1.05 4.64
C LYS A 84 -5.88 0.17 5.51
N ILE A 85 -6.12 1.34 4.91
CA ILE A 85 -6.48 2.57 5.64
C ILE A 85 -7.67 2.30 6.56
N LYS A 86 -8.75 1.76 6.00
CA LYS A 86 -9.98 1.49 6.74
C LYS A 86 -9.75 0.52 7.90
N ALA A 87 -9.02 -0.56 7.67
CA ALA A 87 -8.69 -1.52 8.73
C ALA A 87 -7.86 -0.88 9.85
N THR A 88 -6.92 0.00 9.51
CA THR A 88 -6.15 0.76 10.52
C THR A 88 -7.02 1.73 11.30
N GLU A 89 -7.93 2.44 10.65
CA GLU A 89 -8.88 3.34 11.33
C GLU A 89 -9.83 2.58 12.26
N GLU A 90 -10.38 1.45 11.80
CA GLU A 90 -11.22 0.56 12.61
C GLU A 90 -10.44 0.03 13.83
N TYR A 91 -9.18 -0.36 13.65
CA TYR A 91 -8.31 -0.76 14.76
C TYR A 91 -8.12 0.35 15.79
N ILE A 92 -7.83 1.58 15.35
CA ILE A 92 -7.70 2.74 16.24
C ILE A 92 -8.99 2.99 17.01
N ASP A 93 -10.15 2.78 16.38
CA ASP A 93 -11.44 2.96 17.03
C ASP A 93 -11.72 1.92 18.12
N LEU A 94 -11.21 0.70 17.97
CA LEU A 94 -11.32 -0.36 18.97
C LEU A 94 -10.49 -0.09 20.25
N LEU A 95 -9.52 0.81 20.19
CA LEU A 95 -8.66 1.12 21.34
C LEU A 95 -9.40 2.03 22.34
N GLU A 96 -9.94 1.43 23.40
CA GLU A 96 -10.66 2.15 24.46
C GLU A 96 -9.75 3.06 25.32
N ASN A 97 -8.44 2.79 25.33
CA ASN A 97 -7.42 3.53 26.08
C ASN A 97 -6.95 4.83 25.38
N LEU A 98 -7.49 5.15 24.20
CA LEU A 98 -7.23 6.38 23.46
C LEU A 98 -8.42 7.34 23.56
N SER A 99 -8.14 8.63 23.82
CA SER A 99 -9.15 9.68 23.72
C SER A 99 -9.57 9.92 22.28
N VAL A 100 -10.71 10.60 22.07
CA VAL A 100 -11.21 10.96 20.75
C VAL A 100 -10.18 11.80 19.97
N GLU A 101 -9.51 12.72 20.65
CA GLU A 101 -8.46 13.58 20.09
C GLU A 101 -7.23 12.77 19.68
N GLU A 102 -6.82 11.79 20.50
CA GLU A 102 -5.69 10.90 20.20
C GLU A 102 -6.00 10.01 18.98
N LYS A 103 -7.20 9.42 18.93
CA LYS A 103 -7.68 8.64 17.77
C LYS A 103 -7.65 9.48 16.50
N ASN A 104 -8.22 10.69 16.55
CA ASN A 104 -8.24 11.61 15.41
C ASN A 104 -6.84 12.01 14.95
N SER A 105 -5.91 12.22 15.90
CA SER A 105 -4.52 12.54 15.57
C SER A 105 -3.79 11.38 14.90
N LEU A 106 -4.03 10.14 15.35
CA LEU A 106 -3.46 8.93 14.74
C LEU A 106 -4.02 8.69 13.34
N LYS A 107 -5.33 8.83 13.14
CA LYS A 107 -5.99 8.68 11.83
C LYS A 107 -5.45 9.68 10.81
N LYS A 108 -5.28 10.95 11.19
CA LYS A 108 -4.62 11.95 10.32
C LYS A 108 -3.20 11.58 9.91
N GLY A 109 -2.48 10.84 10.76
CA GLY A 109 -1.13 10.37 10.47
C GLY A 109 -1.06 9.27 9.41
N ILE A 110 -2.16 8.55 9.16
CA ILE A 110 -2.23 7.46 8.18
C ILE A 110 -1.91 8.00 6.77
N ASP A 111 -2.57 9.07 6.36
CA ASP A 111 -2.37 9.69 5.04
C ASP A 111 -0.93 10.22 4.88
N ASP A 112 -0.40 10.85 5.92
CA ASP A 112 0.95 11.39 5.93
C ASP A 112 2.01 10.29 5.77
N ILE A 113 1.81 9.11 6.38
CA ILE A 113 2.70 7.95 6.24
C ILE A 113 2.58 7.29 4.87
N LEU A 114 1.37 7.15 4.34
CA LEU A 114 1.15 6.51 3.05
C LEU A 114 1.73 7.31 1.90
N ALA A 115 1.55 8.63 1.93
CA ALA A 115 1.94 9.53 0.86
C ALA A 115 3.34 10.16 1.05
N GLU A 116 4.05 9.81 2.13
CA GLU A 116 5.35 10.37 2.48
C GLU A 116 5.39 11.91 2.43
N THR A 117 4.35 12.56 2.98
CA THR A 117 4.22 14.02 2.90
C THR A 117 5.30 14.72 3.76
N PRO A 118 5.49 16.05 3.64
CA PRO A 118 6.35 16.80 4.56
C PRO A 118 6.01 16.63 6.05
N ARG A 119 4.77 16.20 6.36
CA ARG A 119 4.30 15.93 7.73
C ARG A 119 4.60 14.51 8.21
N THR A 120 5.20 13.64 7.40
CA THR A 120 5.58 12.26 7.77
C THR A 120 6.31 12.20 9.12
N LYS A 121 7.24 13.13 9.38
CA LYS A 121 7.97 13.18 10.67
C LYS A 121 7.04 13.43 11.86
N LEU A 122 6.04 14.29 11.68
CA LEU A 122 5.03 14.58 12.70
C LEU A 122 4.10 13.38 12.91
N ALA A 123 3.70 12.70 11.84
CA ALA A 123 2.91 11.47 11.92
C ALA A 123 3.66 10.36 12.68
N ILE A 124 4.94 10.13 12.34
CA ILE A 124 5.82 9.19 13.06
C ILE A 124 5.91 9.58 14.55
N ALA A 125 6.14 10.86 14.86
CA ALA A 125 6.20 11.32 16.25
C ALA A 125 4.88 11.07 17.01
N THR A 126 3.74 11.27 16.36
CA THR A 126 2.41 11.00 16.92
C THR A 126 2.24 9.52 17.22
N ILE A 127 2.60 8.63 16.29
CA ILE A 127 2.51 7.17 16.49
C ILE A 127 3.45 6.72 17.61
N LYS A 128 4.69 7.23 17.63
CA LYS A 128 5.65 6.94 18.70
C LYS A 128 5.14 7.39 20.08
N LYS A 129 4.53 8.58 20.15
CA LYS A 129 3.91 9.10 21.39
C LYS A 129 2.84 8.16 21.95
N HIS A 130 2.08 7.50 21.08
CA HIS A 130 0.99 6.59 21.47
C HIS A 130 1.35 5.10 21.37
N ALA A 131 2.62 4.77 21.16
CA ALA A 131 3.12 3.41 20.93
C ALA A 131 2.76 2.40 22.04
N ILE A 132 2.73 2.85 23.30
CA ILE A 132 2.33 1.99 24.43
C ILE A 132 0.83 1.67 24.35
N LYS A 133 0.00 2.67 24.02
CA LYS A 133 -1.45 2.51 23.91
C LYS A 133 -1.85 1.65 22.72
N LEU A 134 -1.10 1.76 21.62
CA LEU A 134 -1.26 0.96 20.40
C LEU A 134 -0.89 -0.52 20.59
N GLY A 135 -0.02 -0.83 21.56
CA GLY A 135 0.51 -2.19 21.70
C GLY A 135 1.33 -2.66 20.50
N GLN A 136 1.73 -3.93 20.49
CA GLN A 136 2.55 -4.49 19.41
C GLN A 136 1.77 -4.57 18.09
N THR A 137 0.53 -5.09 18.14
CA THR A 137 -0.34 -5.20 16.96
C THR A 137 -0.57 -3.85 16.27
N GLY A 138 -0.81 -2.78 17.03
CA GLY A 138 -0.98 -1.45 16.46
C GLY A 138 0.28 -0.94 15.77
N LYS A 139 1.47 -1.17 16.36
CA LYS A 139 2.75 -0.83 15.72
C LYS A 139 2.93 -1.58 14.40
N ASP A 140 2.66 -2.88 14.38
CA ASP A 140 2.78 -3.72 13.19
C ASP A 140 1.86 -3.22 12.06
N ILE A 141 0.62 -2.84 12.39
CA ILE A 141 -0.33 -2.26 11.43
C ILE A 141 0.24 -0.97 10.79
N PHE A 142 0.83 -0.07 11.59
CA PHE A 142 1.45 1.15 11.03
C PHE A 142 2.70 0.86 10.19
N VAL A 143 3.48 -0.16 10.56
CA VAL A 143 4.65 -0.61 9.79
C VAL A 143 4.21 -1.20 8.44
N ASP A 144 3.12 -1.97 8.39
CA ASP A 144 2.59 -2.57 7.15
C ASP A 144 1.95 -1.56 6.19
N LEU A 145 1.50 -0.44 6.73
CA LEU A 145 1.02 0.72 5.97
C LEU A 145 2.18 1.49 5.33
N ALA A 146 3.32 1.53 6.01
CA ALA A 146 4.46 2.37 5.65
C ALA A 146 5.24 1.87 4.42
N SER A 147 5.90 2.82 3.75
CA SER A 147 6.96 2.50 2.79
C SER A 147 8.20 1.94 3.49
N GLU A 148 9.09 1.28 2.74
CA GLU A 148 10.33 0.74 3.32
C GLU A 148 11.21 1.82 3.97
N ALA A 149 11.16 3.05 3.47
CA ALA A 149 11.86 4.19 4.06
C ALA A 149 11.30 4.52 5.45
N ILE A 150 9.97 4.54 5.60
CA ILE A 150 9.31 4.87 6.86
C ILE A 150 9.34 3.71 7.86
N LYS A 151 9.26 2.46 7.40
CA LYS A 151 9.34 1.26 8.27
C LYS A 151 10.57 1.31 9.19
N LYS A 152 11.73 1.67 8.64
CA LYS A 152 12.97 1.82 9.43
C LYS A 152 12.85 2.88 10.52
N LEU A 153 12.13 3.98 10.25
CA LEU A 153 11.93 5.06 11.22
C LEU A 153 10.92 4.69 12.30
N LEU A 154 9.93 3.85 11.98
CA LEU A 154 8.95 3.32 12.94
C LEU A 154 9.56 2.24 13.84
N LEU A 155 10.36 1.34 13.26
CA LEU A 155 11.01 0.23 13.96
C LEU A 155 12.27 0.65 14.74
N GLY A 156 12.97 1.69 14.29
CA GLY A 156 14.20 2.19 14.89
C GLY A 156 13.97 3.36 15.86
N LEU A 157 14.02 3.06 17.15
CA LEU A 157 15.19 3.31 18.02
C LEU A 157 15.27 2.20 19.06
#